data_AF-A0ABD3BBA0-F1
#
_entry.id   AF-A0ABD3BBA0-F1
#
_cell.length_a   1.000
_cell.length_b   1.000
_cell.length_c   1.000
_cell.angle_alpha   90.00
_cell.angle_beta   90.00
_cell.angle_gamma   90.00
#
_symmetry.space_group_name_H-M   'P 1'
#
loop_
_entity.id
_entity.type
_entity.pdbx_description
1 polymer ?
#
loop_
_entity_poly.entity_id
_entity_poly.type
_entity_poly.pdbx_seq_one_letter_code
_entity_poly.pdbx_strand_id
1 'polypeptide(L)'
;MATVITYVSIAYNHFSSSESPIHLTLSSPSKPFFRTHYLLRTMARKKIREYDSKRLLKEHLKRLTGIDLQICSAQVTESTDFTDLTNKEAWLSSTKLVVKPDMFGKRGKSGLVALNLDLAQVAGFVKERLGVDVEMGGCKAPITTFIVEPFVPHDQEYYLSIVSERLGCTIRFSECGGIEIEENWDKVKTIFLPTEKPMNLDACAPLIATLPLEFVVTLDHSNFTDFVAKHKFIVVEFYAPWCGHCKKLAPEYEKAASVLSTLDPPVVLAKVDANVDQNKVIANGFEVKGYPTLKILRYGGSAVQEFKGPRDADGIVAYVKKQSGPTSYLKLIKDDFAQYRRNMERHGDVFSVL
;
A
#
# COMPACT_ATOMS: atom_id res chain seq x y z
N MET A 1 3.71 -2.84 -8.20
CA MET A 1 3.69 -1.45 -7.67
C MET A 1 2.55 -0.72 -8.35
N ALA A 2 1.37 -0.69 -7.74
CA ALA A 2 0.24 0.10 -8.24
C ALA A 2 0.45 1.55 -7.81
N THR A 3 0.74 2.45 -8.76
CA THR A 3 0.72 3.88 -8.48
C THR A 3 -0.74 4.32 -8.47
N VAL A 4 -1.30 4.47 -7.28
CA VAL A 4 -2.52 5.25 -7.10
C VAL A 4 -2.17 6.69 -7.45
N ILE A 5 -2.70 7.22 -8.54
CA ILE A 5 -2.75 8.67 -8.75
C ILE A 5 -3.72 9.18 -7.68
N THR A 6 -3.15 9.46 -6.51
CA THR A 6 -3.89 9.82 -5.32
C THR A 6 -4.32 11.26 -5.49
N TYR A 7 -5.55 11.46 -5.96
CA TYR A 7 -6.27 12.71 -5.73
C TYR A 7 -6.74 12.71 -4.26
N VAL A 8 -5.79 12.89 -3.35
CA VAL A 8 -6.04 12.90 -1.91
C VAL A 8 -6.41 14.31 -1.49
N SER A 9 -7.72 14.56 -1.40
CA SER A 9 -8.26 15.69 -0.65
C SER A 9 -8.54 15.24 0.78
N ILE A 10 -7.50 15.18 1.64
CA ILE A 10 -7.70 14.97 3.09
C ILE A 10 -8.26 16.26 3.69
N ALA A 11 -9.48 16.19 4.21
CA ALA A 11 -10.08 17.22 5.04
C ALA A 11 -10.24 16.65 6.46
N TYR A 12 -9.38 17.06 7.39
CA TYR A 12 -9.57 16.77 8.81
C TYR A 12 -10.58 17.76 9.40
N ASN A 13 -11.54 17.27 10.17
CA ASN A 13 -12.19 18.10 11.17
C ASN A 13 -12.35 17.31 12.46
N HIS A 14 -11.95 17.95 13.55
CA HIS A 14 -12.18 17.49 14.91
C HIS A 14 -12.94 18.63 15.57
N PHE A 15 -14.23 18.50 15.89
CA PHE A 15 -14.84 19.39 16.86
C PHE A 15 -16.05 18.79 17.58
N SER A 16 -16.08 19.15 18.86
CA SER A 16 -16.88 18.73 20.01
C SER A 16 -18.40 18.75 19.82
N SER A 17 -19.06 17.79 20.48
CA SER A 17 -20.50 17.63 20.65
C SER A 17 -21.17 18.86 21.24
N SER A 18 -22.29 19.28 20.64
CA SER A 18 -23.29 20.12 21.30
C SER A 18 -24.56 19.30 21.52
N GLU A 19 -24.86 18.98 22.78
CA GLU A 19 -26.17 18.50 23.20
C GLU A 19 -27.23 19.59 23.01
N SER A 20 -28.41 19.17 22.58
CA SER A 20 -29.62 20.01 22.41
C SER A 20 -30.21 20.37 23.79
N PRO A 21 -30.60 21.63 24.04
CA PRO A 21 -31.23 21.97 25.32
C PRO A 21 -32.71 21.58 25.32
N ILE A 22 -33.09 20.75 26.29
CA ILE A 22 -34.47 20.51 26.70
C ILE A 22 -35.01 21.80 27.33
N HIS A 23 -36.11 22.32 26.79
CA HIS A 23 -36.82 23.47 27.33
C HIS A 23 -37.44 23.10 28.69
N LEU A 24 -36.91 23.66 29.78
CA LEU A 24 -37.58 23.74 31.08
C LEU A 24 -37.64 25.20 31.51
N THR A 25 -38.84 25.77 31.47
CA THR A 25 -39.17 27.10 31.96
C THR A 25 -39.31 27.08 33.48
N LEU A 26 -38.41 27.76 34.19
CA LEU A 26 -38.63 28.22 35.56
C LEU A 26 -38.07 29.64 35.73
N SER A 27 -38.80 30.44 36.50
CA SER A 27 -38.77 31.89 36.61
C SER A 27 -37.75 32.47 37.60
N SER A 28 -37.19 33.64 37.25
CA SER A 28 -36.75 34.75 38.14
C SER A 28 -35.32 34.69 38.78
N PRO A 29 -34.75 35.82 39.30
CA PRO A 29 -33.87 36.70 38.52
C PRO A 29 -32.47 36.98 39.13
N SER A 30 -31.65 37.71 38.36
CA SER A 30 -30.43 38.48 38.74
C SER A 30 -29.06 37.76 38.75
N LYS A 31 -28.22 38.07 37.72
CA LYS A 31 -26.76 38.26 37.77
C LYS A 31 -26.21 38.69 36.39
N PRO A 32 -25.08 39.43 36.33
CA PRO A 32 -24.68 40.20 35.15
C PRO A 32 -24.18 39.29 34.01
N PHE A 33 -24.62 39.62 32.80
CA PHE A 33 -24.34 38.90 31.56
C PHE A 33 -22.93 39.22 31.06
N PHE A 34 -21.93 38.41 31.41
CA PHE A 34 -20.64 38.42 30.72
C PHE A 34 -20.82 37.77 29.33
N ARG A 35 -21.00 38.60 28.30
CA ARG A 35 -21.09 38.15 26.91
C ARG A 35 -19.68 37.85 26.38
N THR A 36 -19.14 36.68 26.74
CA THR A 36 -17.94 36.14 26.09
C THR A 36 -18.28 35.91 24.62
N HIS A 37 -17.77 36.77 23.73
CA HIS A 37 -17.87 36.56 22.29
C HIS A 37 -16.94 35.40 21.93
N TYR A 38 -17.47 34.17 21.97
CA TYR A 38 -16.88 33.09 21.20
C TYR A 38 -17.05 33.46 19.72
N LEU A 39 -16.00 34.01 19.12
CA LEU A 39 -15.84 34.04 17.67
C LEU A 39 -15.90 32.59 17.20
N LEU A 40 -17.07 32.18 16.70
CA LEU A 40 -17.24 30.97 15.91
C LEU A 40 -16.35 31.12 14.68
N ARG A 41 -15.10 30.66 14.78
CA ARG A 41 -14.26 30.44 13.60
C ARG A 41 -14.92 29.34 12.80
N THR A 42 -15.66 29.71 11.76
CA THR A 42 -16.05 28.80 10.69
C THR A 42 -14.76 28.24 10.09
N MET A 43 -14.44 26.98 10.40
CA MET A 43 -13.32 26.29 9.77
C MET A 43 -13.69 26.01 8.32
N ALA A 44 -13.31 26.91 7.43
CA ALA A 44 -13.45 26.73 5.99
C ALA A 44 -12.43 25.70 5.48
N ARG A 45 -12.87 24.82 4.56
CA ARG A 45 -11.98 23.88 3.88
C ARG A 45 -11.00 24.67 3.01
N LYS A 46 -9.71 24.56 3.29
CA LYS A 46 -8.64 25.16 2.47
C LYS A 46 -7.98 24.07 1.63
N LYS A 47 -7.82 24.35 0.34
CA LYS A 47 -6.99 23.51 -0.53
C LYS A 47 -5.53 23.66 -0.11
N ILE A 48 -4.78 22.57 -0.19
CA ILE A 48 -3.34 22.53 -0.03
C ILE A 48 -2.70 22.06 -1.34
N ARG A 49 -1.41 22.37 -1.51
CA ARG A 49 -0.64 21.98 -2.69
C ARG A 49 -0.40 20.47 -2.71
N GLU A 50 -0.18 19.91 -3.89
CA GLU A 50 0.07 18.47 -4.05
C GLU A 50 1.33 18.04 -3.28
N TYR A 51 2.38 18.87 -3.31
CA TYR A 51 3.61 18.64 -2.54
C TYR A 51 3.32 18.49 -1.03
N ASP A 52 2.54 19.41 -0.45
CA ASP A 52 2.20 19.38 0.96
C ASP A 52 1.31 18.17 1.31
N SER A 53 0.32 17.88 0.48
CA SER A 53 -0.55 16.70 0.64
C SER A 53 0.25 15.40 0.65
N LYS A 54 1.20 15.25 -0.27
CA LYS A 54 2.05 14.06 -0.40
C LYS A 54 2.95 13.86 0.82
N ARG A 55 3.55 14.94 1.33
CA ARG A 55 4.36 14.91 2.56
C ARG A 55 3.52 14.50 3.77
N LEU A 56 2.35 15.13 3.95
CA LEU A 56 1.43 14.82 5.05
C LEU A 56 0.92 13.37 4.98
N LEU A 57 0.59 12.89 3.79
CA LEU A 57 0.14 11.52 3.58
C LEU A 57 1.23 10.52 3.96
N LYS A 58 2.45 10.70 3.45
CA LYS A 58 3.61 9.85 3.75
C LYS A 58 3.88 9.78 5.26
N GLU A 59 3.96 10.93 5.91
CA GLU A 59 4.28 11.03 7.33
C GLU A 59 3.19 10.43 8.20
N HIS A 60 1.93 10.83 7.98
CA HIS A 60 0.84 10.42 8.85
C HIS A 60 0.36 9.00 8.59
N LEU A 61 0.40 8.50 7.35
CA LEU A 61 0.03 7.11 7.10
C LEU A 61 1.01 6.15 7.79
N LYS A 62 2.32 6.39 7.64
CA LYS A 62 3.36 5.62 8.34
C LYS A 62 3.16 5.66 9.85
N ARG A 63 2.90 6.85 10.42
CA ARG A 63 2.67 7.02 11.86
C ARG A 63 1.41 6.30 12.36
N LEU A 64 0.32 6.32 11.59
CA LEU A 64 -0.98 5.80 12.03
C LEU A 64 -1.16 4.31 11.77
N THR A 65 -0.58 3.78 10.70
CA THR A 65 -0.80 2.39 10.26
C THR A 65 0.47 1.57 10.13
N GLY A 66 1.65 2.19 10.25
CA GLY A 66 2.94 1.54 9.97
C GLY A 66 3.23 1.37 8.48
N ILE A 67 2.30 1.73 7.59
CA ILE A 67 2.47 1.61 6.14
C ILE A 67 3.38 2.73 5.64
N ASP A 68 4.58 2.36 5.19
CA ASP A 68 5.54 3.31 4.61
C ASP A 68 5.31 3.45 3.10
N LEU A 69 4.73 4.58 2.68
CA LEU A 69 4.63 4.90 1.26
C LEU A 69 5.93 5.50 0.77
N GLN A 70 6.52 4.88 -0.26
CA GLN A 70 7.72 5.34 -0.95
C GLN A 70 7.46 6.57 -1.84
N ILE A 71 6.75 7.57 -1.31
CA ILE A 71 6.48 8.83 -1.99
C ILE A 71 7.76 9.68 -1.95
N CYS A 72 8.24 10.04 -3.13
CA CYS A 72 9.34 10.97 -3.34
C CYS A 72 8.82 12.16 -4.13
N SER A 73 8.96 13.37 -3.58
CA SER A 73 8.56 14.61 -4.25
C SER A 73 9.45 15.76 -3.81
N ALA A 74 9.81 16.61 -4.77
CA ALA A 74 10.58 17.83 -4.55
C ALA A 74 9.77 19.03 -5.07
N GLN A 75 9.76 20.13 -4.31
CA GLN A 75 9.14 21.37 -4.74
C GLN A 75 10.21 22.28 -5.36
N VAL A 76 9.88 22.92 -6.49
CA VAL A 76 10.76 23.86 -7.18
C VAL A 76 10.03 25.20 -7.33
N THR A 77 10.71 26.26 -6.94
CA THR A 77 10.29 27.66 -6.99
C THR A 77 11.38 28.51 -7.63
N GLU A 78 11.13 29.81 -7.79
CA GLU A 78 12.14 30.77 -8.27
C GLU A 78 13.42 30.79 -7.42
N SER A 79 13.31 30.56 -6.11
CA SER A 79 14.45 30.57 -5.20
C SER A 79 15.19 29.23 -5.12
N THR A 80 14.84 28.25 -5.95
CA THR A 80 15.40 26.89 -5.85
C THR A 80 16.73 26.79 -6.60
N ASP A 81 17.78 26.39 -5.89
CA ASP A 81 19.03 25.95 -6.49
C ASP A 81 18.99 24.43 -6.72
N PHE A 82 19.22 24.00 -7.97
CA PHE A 82 19.14 22.58 -8.34
C PHE A 82 20.30 21.74 -7.79
N THR A 83 21.45 22.36 -7.52
CA THR A 83 22.61 21.68 -6.93
C THR A 83 22.29 21.32 -5.48
N ASP A 84 21.81 22.30 -4.71
CA ASP A 84 21.39 22.11 -3.32
C ASP A 84 20.22 21.12 -3.22
N LEU A 85 19.26 21.24 -4.12
CA LEU A 85 18.12 20.33 -4.18
C LEU A 85 18.57 18.88 -4.42
N THR A 86 19.52 18.66 -5.32
CA THR A 86 20.05 17.33 -5.63
C THR A 86 20.87 16.75 -4.48
N ASN A 87 21.63 17.59 -3.78
CA ASN A 87 22.37 17.18 -2.58
C ASN A 87 21.42 16.71 -1.46
N LYS A 88 20.27 17.37 -1.32
CA LYS A 88 19.23 16.99 -0.37
C LYS A 88 18.46 15.74 -0.81
N GLU A 89 18.17 15.63 -2.09
CA GLU A 89 17.29 14.62 -2.68
C GLU A 89 18.06 13.82 -3.75
N ALA A 90 18.95 12.92 -3.31
CA ALA A 90 19.85 12.17 -4.20
C ALA A 90 19.14 11.38 -5.31
N TRP A 91 17.86 11.01 -5.09
CA TRP A 91 17.07 10.29 -6.08
C TRP A 91 16.87 11.09 -7.38
N LEU A 92 16.90 12.42 -7.34
CA LEU A 92 16.71 13.30 -8.51
C LEU A 92 17.72 13.03 -9.63
N SER A 93 18.92 12.54 -9.32
CA SER A 93 19.95 12.20 -10.33
C SER A 93 19.96 10.74 -10.75
N SER A 94 19.26 9.87 -10.03
CA SER A 94 19.34 8.41 -10.20
C SER A 94 18.22 7.80 -11.02
N THR A 95 17.16 8.56 -11.29
CA THR A 95 15.93 8.08 -11.92
C THR A 95 15.41 9.11 -12.92
N LYS A 96 14.57 8.65 -13.87
CA LYS A 96 13.82 9.52 -14.76
C LYS A 96 12.75 10.26 -13.97
N LEU A 97 12.38 11.45 -14.42
CA LEU A 97 11.58 12.40 -13.65
C LEU A 97 10.31 12.80 -14.38
N VAL A 98 9.35 13.26 -13.60
CA VAL A 98 8.15 13.98 -14.00
C VAL A 98 8.20 15.35 -13.37
N VAL A 99 7.86 16.39 -14.14
CA VAL A 99 7.71 17.76 -13.63
C VAL A 99 6.38 18.35 -14.08
N LYS A 100 5.69 19.02 -13.16
CA LYS A 100 4.40 19.66 -13.41
C LYS A 100 4.19 20.85 -12.46
N PRO A 101 3.45 21.91 -12.87
CA PRO A 101 3.03 22.97 -11.96
C PRO A 101 2.21 22.43 -10.78
N ASP A 102 2.46 22.96 -9.58
CA ASP A 102 1.76 22.58 -8.34
C ASP A 102 0.77 23.66 -7.89
N MET A 103 -0.09 24.08 -8.82
CA MET A 103 -1.03 25.19 -8.63
C MET A 103 -2.43 24.92 -9.21
N PHE A 104 -2.55 24.04 -10.22
CA PHE A 104 -3.78 23.87 -11.01
C PHE A 104 -4.13 22.39 -11.22
N GLY A 105 -5.42 22.10 -11.44
CA GLY A 105 -5.92 20.78 -11.83
C GLY A 105 -5.81 20.52 -13.33
N LYS A 106 -6.15 19.32 -13.81
CA LYS A 106 -6.21 18.92 -15.25
C LYS A 106 -4.93 19.20 -16.08
N ARG A 107 -3.78 19.28 -15.43
CA ARG A 107 -2.46 19.62 -16.04
C ARG A 107 -2.07 18.74 -17.23
N GLY A 108 -2.40 17.45 -17.19
CA GLY A 108 -2.10 16.51 -18.29
C GLY A 108 -2.78 16.92 -19.59
N LYS A 109 -4.08 17.27 -19.53
CA LYS A 109 -4.84 17.74 -20.69
C LYS A 109 -4.39 19.12 -21.19
N SER A 110 -3.78 19.92 -20.33
CA SER A 110 -3.25 21.25 -20.66
C SER A 110 -1.79 21.24 -21.15
N GLY A 111 -1.16 20.08 -21.33
CA GLY A 111 0.24 19.99 -21.77
C GLY A 111 1.26 20.54 -20.75
N LEU A 112 0.86 20.69 -19.48
CA LEU A 112 1.69 21.23 -18.41
C LEU A 112 2.43 20.15 -17.61
N VAL A 113 2.48 18.92 -18.13
CA VAL A 113 3.18 17.80 -17.51
C VAL A 113 4.23 17.31 -18.50
N ALA A 114 5.48 17.28 -18.07
CA ALA A 114 6.55 16.62 -18.80
C ALA A 114 6.98 15.35 -18.08
N LEU A 115 7.16 14.28 -18.86
CA LEU A 115 7.40 12.92 -18.38
C LEU A 115 8.74 12.42 -18.90
N ASN A 116 9.31 11.43 -18.20
CA ASN A 116 10.51 10.70 -18.61
C ASN A 116 11.73 11.61 -18.89
N LEU A 117 11.92 12.62 -18.04
CA LEU A 117 13.01 13.59 -18.17
C LEU A 117 14.22 13.22 -17.30
N ASP A 118 15.41 13.70 -17.66
CA ASP A 118 16.51 13.85 -16.70
C ASP A 118 16.45 15.20 -15.97
N LEU A 119 17.32 15.39 -14.98
CA LEU A 119 17.33 16.61 -14.15
C LEU A 119 17.62 17.89 -14.96
N ALA A 120 18.48 17.82 -15.98
CA ALA A 120 18.81 18.97 -16.80
C ALA A 120 17.61 19.40 -17.66
N GLN A 121 16.89 18.42 -18.21
CA GLN A 121 15.64 18.64 -18.93
C GLN A 121 14.54 19.20 -18.02
N VAL A 122 14.43 18.73 -16.77
CA VAL A 122 13.53 19.31 -15.77
C VAL A 122 13.86 20.77 -15.50
N ALA A 123 15.14 21.10 -15.29
CA ALA A 123 15.57 22.49 -15.07
C ALA A 123 15.24 23.38 -16.28
N GLY A 124 15.44 22.88 -17.49
CA GLY A 124 15.04 23.57 -18.73
C GLY A 124 13.53 23.82 -18.79
N PHE A 125 12.72 22.80 -18.51
CA PHE A 125 11.25 22.89 -18.49
C PHE A 125 10.73 23.92 -17.48
N VAL A 126 11.32 23.95 -16.28
CA VAL A 126 10.97 24.91 -15.23
C VAL A 126 11.36 26.32 -15.67
N LYS A 127 12.59 26.52 -16.16
CA LYS A 127 13.10 27.84 -16.58
C LYS A 127 12.24 28.46 -17.68
N GLU A 128 11.74 27.67 -18.62
CA GLU A 128 10.89 28.13 -19.70
C GLU A 128 9.51 28.63 -19.22
N ARG A 129 8.98 28.04 -18.14
CA ARG A 129 7.58 28.23 -17.71
C ARG A 129 7.42 29.03 -16.42
N LEU A 130 8.45 29.11 -15.59
CA LEU A 130 8.40 29.86 -14.34
C LEU A 130 8.16 31.35 -14.63
N GLY A 131 7.17 31.94 -13.95
CA GLY A 131 6.73 33.32 -14.17
C GLY A 131 5.84 33.52 -15.39
N VAL A 132 5.66 32.50 -16.25
CA VAL A 132 4.75 32.59 -17.40
C VAL A 132 3.31 32.48 -16.94
N ASP A 133 2.48 33.43 -17.37
CA ASP A 133 1.05 33.43 -17.10
C ASP A 133 0.34 32.28 -17.82
N VAL A 134 -0.48 31.55 -17.08
CA VAL A 134 -1.40 30.55 -17.62
C VAL A 134 -2.82 30.96 -17.28
N GLU A 135 -3.71 30.85 -18.26
CA GLU A 135 -5.14 31.06 -18.08
C GLU A 135 -5.85 29.71 -17.89
N MET A 136 -6.53 29.54 -16.76
CA MET A 136 -7.33 28.35 -16.46
C MET A 136 -8.62 28.76 -15.77
N GLY A 137 -9.77 28.37 -16.35
CA GLY A 137 -11.09 28.62 -15.76
C GLY A 137 -11.40 30.12 -15.57
N GLY A 138 -10.92 30.98 -16.48
CA GLY A 138 -11.13 32.43 -16.42
C GLY A 138 -10.22 33.17 -15.44
N CYS A 139 -9.24 32.48 -14.83
CA CYS A 139 -8.21 33.10 -14.00
C CYS A 139 -6.87 33.03 -14.71
N LYS A 140 -6.18 34.17 -14.83
CA LYS A 140 -4.82 34.28 -15.37
C LYS A 140 -3.84 34.55 -14.23
N ALA A 141 -2.83 33.70 -14.09
CA ALA A 141 -1.81 33.86 -13.06
C ALA A 141 -0.48 33.21 -13.49
N PRO A 142 0.67 33.71 -12.99
CA PRO A 142 1.97 33.17 -13.32
C PRO A 142 2.20 31.82 -12.64
N ILE A 143 2.91 30.91 -13.32
CA ILE A 143 3.39 29.68 -12.68
C ILE A 143 4.54 30.04 -11.74
N THR A 144 4.34 29.83 -10.44
CA THR A 144 5.34 30.16 -9.41
C THR A 144 5.96 28.93 -8.76
N THR A 145 5.40 27.74 -9.00
CA THR A 145 5.82 26.53 -8.28
C THR A 145 5.56 25.28 -9.10
N PHE A 146 6.54 24.38 -9.07
CA PHE A 146 6.50 23.06 -9.67
C PHE A 146 6.70 21.98 -8.61
N ILE A 147 6.25 20.77 -8.93
CA ILE A 147 6.57 19.55 -8.21
C ILE A 147 7.31 18.61 -9.17
N VAL A 148 8.41 18.04 -8.69
CA VAL A 148 9.24 17.05 -9.38
C VAL A 148 9.13 15.73 -8.66
N GLU A 149 8.95 14.65 -9.40
CA GLU A 149 8.72 13.30 -8.88
C GLU A 149 9.43 12.26 -9.75
N PRO A 150 9.74 11.06 -9.24
CA PRO A 150 10.20 9.96 -10.08
C PRO A 150 9.15 9.61 -11.14
N PHE A 151 9.61 9.37 -12.37
CA PHE A 151 8.83 8.77 -13.43
C PHE A 151 8.65 7.28 -13.12
N VAL A 152 7.40 6.84 -13.07
CA VAL A 152 7.02 5.45 -12.82
C VAL A 152 6.43 4.90 -14.10
N PRO A 153 7.14 4.05 -14.86
CA PRO A 153 6.54 3.31 -15.96
C PRO A 153 5.44 2.39 -15.44
N HIS A 154 4.26 2.47 -16.03
CA HIS A 154 3.11 1.65 -15.67
C HIS A 154 2.16 1.52 -16.87
N ASP A 155 1.34 0.47 -16.85
CA ASP A 155 0.28 0.17 -17.81
C ASP A 155 -1.12 0.24 -17.18
N GLN A 156 -1.19 0.45 -15.86
CA GLN A 156 -2.43 0.48 -15.09
C GLN A 156 -2.48 1.70 -14.16
N GLU A 157 -3.62 2.39 -14.16
CA GLU A 157 -3.89 3.56 -13.33
C GLU A 157 -5.19 3.34 -12.54
N TYR A 158 -5.19 3.77 -11.27
CA TYR A 158 -6.34 3.66 -10.39
C TYR A 158 -6.84 5.04 -9.98
N TYR A 159 -8.15 5.13 -9.69
CA TYR A 159 -8.77 6.30 -9.10
C TYR A 159 -9.19 6.00 -7.66
N LEU A 160 -8.82 6.87 -6.73
CA LEU A 160 -9.28 6.86 -5.34
C LEU A 160 -9.61 8.28 -4.91
N SER A 161 -10.80 8.49 -4.35
CA SER A 161 -11.23 9.76 -3.77
C SER A 161 -11.95 9.52 -2.45
N ILE A 162 -11.60 10.30 -1.43
CA ILE A 162 -12.30 10.32 -0.14
C ILE A 162 -12.78 11.74 0.10
N VAL A 163 -14.08 11.90 0.30
CA VAL A 163 -14.71 13.21 0.56
C VAL A 163 -15.46 13.13 1.87
N SER A 164 -15.01 13.92 2.84
CA SER A 164 -15.75 14.07 4.10
C SER A 164 -17.03 14.88 3.88
N GLU A 165 -18.11 14.39 4.43
CA GLU A 165 -19.45 14.98 4.43
C GLU A 165 -19.93 15.19 5.87
N ARG A 166 -21.12 15.76 6.05
CA ARG A 166 -21.65 16.05 7.39
C ARG A 166 -21.85 14.78 8.23
N LEU A 167 -22.34 13.72 7.60
CA LEU A 167 -22.77 12.49 8.28
C LEU A 167 -21.83 11.31 8.04
N GLY A 168 -20.67 11.54 7.42
CA GLY A 168 -19.77 10.46 7.06
C GLY A 168 -18.73 10.84 6.01
N CYS A 169 -18.18 9.84 5.34
CA CYS A 169 -17.25 10.01 4.23
C CYS A 169 -17.73 9.23 3.01
N THR A 170 -17.74 9.89 1.86
CA THR A 170 -17.92 9.22 0.57
C THR A 170 -16.57 8.75 0.06
N ILE A 171 -16.42 7.46 -0.19
CA ILE A 171 -15.22 6.85 -0.77
C ILE A 171 -15.57 6.36 -2.17
N ARG A 172 -14.74 6.74 -3.15
CA ARG A 172 -14.87 6.34 -4.55
C ARG A 172 -13.62 5.64 -5.02
N PHE A 173 -13.78 4.56 -5.77
CA PHE A 173 -12.68 3.78 -6.32
C PHE A 173 -12.98 3.32 -7.76
N SER A 174 -11.96 3.26 -8.62
CA SER A 174 -12.04 2.62 -9.95
C SER A 174 -10.67 2.09 -10.39
N GLU A 175 -10.69 0.98 -11.12
CA GLU A 175 -9.52 0.41 -11.83
C GLU A 175 -9.23 1.09 -13.16
N CYS A 176 -10.10 1.99 -13.61
CA CYS A 176 -9.93 2.77 -14.84
C CYS A 176 -9.61 4.22 -14.48
N GLY A 177 -8.47 4.44 -13.81
CA GLY A 177 -8.00 5.74 -13.38
C GLY A 177 -7.48 6.62 -14.52
N GLY A 178 -6.55 7.53 -14.16
CA GLY A 178 -5.83 8.33 -15.15
C GLY A 178 -6.44 9.66 -15.51
N ILE A 179 -5.87 10.29 -16.53
CA ILE A 179 -6.28 11.61 -17.02
C ILE A 179 -7.69 11.62 -17.63
N GLU A 180 -8.17 10.46 -18.10
CA GLU A 180 -9.50 10.26 -18.71
C GLU A 180 -10.52 9.62 -17.77
N ILE A 181 -10.31 9.73 -16.45
CA ILE A 181 -11.28 9.21 -15.46
C ILE A 181 -12.70 9.76 -15.64
N GLU A 182 -12.85 10.99 -16.16
CA GLU A 182 -14.16 11.60 -16.43
C GLU A 182 -14.96 10.81 -17.48
N GLU A 183 -14.28 10.12 -18.41
CA GLU A 183 -14.90 9.26 -19.43
C GLU A 183 -15.29 7.88 -18.88
N ASN A 184 -14.70 7.48 -17.75
CA ASN A 184 -14.91 6.19 -17.08
C ASN A 184 -15.72 6.34 -15.79
N TRP A 185 -16.51 7.41 -15.64
CA TRP A 185 -17.22 7.71 -14.39
C TRP A 185 -18.26 6.65 -14.03
N ASP A 186 -18.84 5.99 -15.03
CA ASP A 186 -19.74 4.84 -14.89
C ASP A 186 -19.07 3.63 -14.21
N LYS A 187 -17.74 3.51 -14.33
CA LYS A 187 -16.92 2.47 -13.70
C LYS A 187 -16.48 2.81 -12.27
N VAL A 188 -16.82 3.99 -11.76
CA VAL A 188 -16.46 4.41 -10.40
C VAL A 188 -17.42 3.79 -9.39
N LYS A 189 -16.91 2.91 -8.54
CA LYS A 189 -17.64 2.39 -7.39
C LYS A 189 -17.62 3.41 -6.26
N THR A 190 -18.76 3.57 -5.60
CA THR A 190 -18.93 4.54 -4.52
C THR A 190 -19.55 3.86 -3.31
N ILE A 191 -18.98 4.10 -2.14
CA ILE A 191 -19.60 3.77 -0.85
C ILE A 191 -19.70 5.02 0.00
N PHE A 192 -20.65 5.02 0.94
CA PHE A 192 -20.75 6.01 1.99
C PHE A 192 -20.48 5.34 3.34
N LEU A 193 -19.53 5.87 4.10
CA LEU A 193 -19.20 5.43 5.44
C LEU A 193 -19.79 6.43 6.46
N PRO A 194 -20.89 6.08 7.16
CA PRO A 194 -21.48 6.95 8.17
C PRO A 194 -20.54 7.16 9.36
N THR A 195 -20.54 8.35 9.95
CA THR A 195 -19.69 8.69 11.12
C THR A 195 -19.92 7.75 12.31
N GLU A 196 -21.15 7.27 12.48
CA GLU A 196 -21.55 6.42 13.61
C GLU A 196 -21.21 4.94 13.42
N LYS A 197 -20.75 4.53 12.22
CA LYS A 197 -20.41 3.14 11.93
C LYS A 197 -18.91 2.95 11.84
N PRO A 198 -18.33 1.92 12.51
CA PRO A 198 -16.92 1.62 12.35
C PRO A 198 -16.64 1.18 10.91
N MET A 199 -15.49 1.61 10.39
CA MET A 199 -14.99 1.11 9.12
C MET A 199 -14.59 -0.36 9.29
N ASN A 200 -15.29 -1.26 8.61
CA ASN A 200 -15.00 -2.69 8.59
C ASN A 200 -14.96 -3.21 7.14
N LEU A 201 -14.55 -4.48 6.98
CA LEU A 201 -14.36 -5.09 5.68
C LEU A 201 -15.67 -5.13 4.88
N ASP A 202 -16.80 -5.42 5.54
CA ASP A 202 -18.11 -5.48 4.90
C ASP A 202 -18.54 -4.13 4.34
N ALA A 203 -18.32 -3.04 5.08
CA ALA A 203 -18.63 -1.69 4.63
C ALA A 203 -17.79 -1.29 3.41
N CYS A 204 -16.58 -1.84 3.29
CA CYS A 204 -15.67 -1.56 2.19
C CYS A 204 -15.74 -2.59 1.05
N ALA A 205 -16.44 -3.71 1.25
CA ALA A 205 -16.50 -4.83 0.32
C ALA A 205 -16.86 -4.43 -1.12
N PRO A 206 -17.80 -3.49 -1.39
CA PRO A 206 -18.11 -3.07 -2.75
C PRO A 206 -16.94 -2.41 -3.49
N LEU A 207 -16.00 -1.78 -2.76
CA LEU A 207 -14.78 -1.22 -3.34
C LEU A 207 -13.69 -2.29 -3.44
N ILE A 208 -13.51 -3.09 -2.39
CA ILE A 208 -12.44 -4.08 -2.29
C ILE A 208 -12.64 -5.22 -3.29
N ALA A 209 -13.88 -5.61 -3.58
CA ALA A 209 -14.19 -6.65 -4.56
C ALA A 209 -13.72 -6.31 -5.98
N THR A 210 -13.44 -5.03 -6.25
CA THR A 210 -12.89 -4.57 -7.53
C THR A 210 -11.37 -4.45 -7.52
N LEU A 211 -10.70 -4.64 -6.39
CA LEU A 211 -9.25 -4.67 -6.36
C LEU A 211 -8.75 -6.07 -6.72
N PRO A 212 -7.65 -6.19 -7.48
CA PRO A 212 -6.85 -7.40 -7.41
C PRO A 212 -6.33 -7.48 -5.98
N LEU A 213 -7.02 -8.26 -5.15
CA LEU A 213 -6.61 -8.48 -3.79
C LEU A 213 -5.26 -9.21 -3.83
N GLU A 214 -4.15 -8.53 -3.53
CA GLU A 214 -2.86 -9.17 -3.28
C GLU A 214 -2.76 -9.56 -1.79
N PHE A 215 -3.37 -10.68 -1.43
CA PHE A 215 -3.11 -11.42 -0.20
C PHE A 215 -1.78 -12.17 -0.21
N VAL A 216 -1.21 -12.46 -1.39
CA VAL A 216 0.10 -13.10 -1.53
C VAL A 216 1.22 -12.08 -1.34
N VAL A 217 2.02 -12.27 -0.28
CA VAL A 217 3.14 -11.38 0.05
C VAL A 217 4.29 -11.56 -0.96
N THR A 218 4.79 -10.47 -1.51
CA THR A 218 5.98 -10.51 -2.38
C THR A 218 7.26 -10.43 -1.54
N LEU A 219 8.14 -11.42 -1.70
CA LEU A 219 9.43 -11.48 -1.04
C LEU A 219 10.58 -11.40 -2.05
N ASP A 220 11.70 -10.83 -1.62
CA ASP A 220 12.93 -10.70 -2.38
C ASP A 220 14.17 -10.80 -1.47
N HIS A 221 15.35 -10.73 -2.06
CA HIS A 221 16.65 -10.78 -1.36
C HIS A 221 16.79 -9.78 -0.20
N SER A 222 16.05 -8.67 -0.20
CA SER A 222 16.14 -7.65 0.85
C SER A 222 15.29 -7.96 2.08
N ASN A 223 14.21 -8.73 1.93
CA ASN A 223 13.22 -8.93 3.00
C ASN A 223 12.97 -10.40 3.39
N PHE A 224 13.43 -11.36 2.58
CA PHE A 224 13.04 -12.77 2.70
C PHE A 224 13.39 -13.35 4.08
N THR A 225 14.65 -13.23 4.51
CA THR A 225 15.14 -13.83 5.75
C THR A 225 14.40 -13.30 6.97
N ASP A 226 14.28 -11.97 7.09
CA ASP A 226 13.61 -11.31 8.21
C ASP A 226 12.11 -11.61 8.24
N PHE A 227 11.49 -11.72 7.07
CA PHE A 227 10.07 -12.03 6.97
C PHE A 227 9.79 -13.48 7.37
N VAL A 228 10.54 -14.44 6.82
CA VAL A 228 10.38 -15.88 7.12
C VAL A 228 10.64 -16.15 8.61
N ALA A 229 11.67 -15.53 9.20
CA ALA A 229 12.01 -15.70 10.63
C ALA A 229 10.85 -15.34 11.58
N LYS A 230 9.98 -14.41 11.20
CA LYS A 230 8.83 -13.97 12.01
C LYS A 230 7.62 -14.91 11.94
N HIS A 231 7.63 -15.88 11.01
CA HIS A 231 6.49 -16.75 10.76
C HIS A 231 6.81 -18.21 11.10
N LYS A 232 5.92 -18.84 11.88
CA LYS A 232 6.04 -20.27 12.24
C LYS A 232 5.68 -21.20 11.09
N PHE A 233 4.84 -20.73 10.16
CA PHE A 233 4.37 -21.49 9.01
C PHE A 233 4.07 -20.51 7.86
N ILE A 234 4.71 -20.71 6.71
CA ILE A 234 4.50 -19.93 5.49
C ILE A 234 4.66 -20.86 4.28
N VAL A 235 3.91 -20.61 3.21
CA VAL A 235 4.12 -21.27 1.92
C VAL A 235 4.64 -20.23 0.93
N VAL A 236 5.69 -20.58 0.20
CA VAL A 236 6.38 -19.69 -0.74
C VAL A 236 6.32 -20.29 -2.14
N GLU A 237 5.84 -19.50 -3.09
CA GLU A 237 5.92 -19.76 -4.53
C GLU A 237 7.20 -19.15 -5.10
N PHE A 238 8.01 -19.98 -5.75
CA PHE A 238 9.09 -19.52 -6.62
C PHE A 238 8.60 -19.55 -8.06
N TYR A 239 8.51 -18.37 -8.68
CA TYR A 239 7.91 -18.19 -10.00
C TYR A 239 8.85 -17.45 -10.96
N ALA A 240 8.45 -17.43 -12.24
CA ALA A 240 9.02 -16.56 -13.26
C ALA A 240 7.90 -15.90 -14.08
N PRO A 241 7.99 -14.60 -14.41
CA PRO A 241 6.88 -13.84 -15.02
C PRO A 241 6.51 -14.32 -16.43
N TRP A 242 7.44 -14.94 -17.14
CA TRP A 242 7.21 -15.51 -18.48
C TRP A 242 6.59 -16.92 -18.44
N CYS A 243 6.57 -17.59 -17.29
CA CYS A 243 6.12 -18.97 -17.19
C CYS A 243 4.59 -19.07 -17.24
N GLY A 244 4.05 -19.74 -18.26
CA GLY A 244 2.61 -19.93 -18.42
C GLY A 244 1.93 -20.69 -17.25
N HIS A 245 2.63 -21.64 -16.62
CA HIS A 245 2.10 -22.34 -15.44
C HIS A 245 2.04 -21.45 -14.19
N CYS A 246 2.97 -20.51 -14.02
CA CYS A 246 2.93 -19.53 -12.94
C CYS A 246 1.75 -18.57 -13.14
N LYS A 247 1.53 -18.10 -14.37
CA LYS A 247 0.36 -17.25 -14.70
C LYS A 247 -0.97 -17.92 -14.40
N LYS A 248 -1.08 -19.24 -14.60
CA LYS A 248 -2.28 -20.02 -14.26
C LYS A 248 -2.44 -20.23 -12.75
N LEU A 249 -1.34 -20.39 -12.01
CA LEU A 249 -1.37 -20.59 -10.56
C LEU A 249 -1.68 -19.29 -9.79
N ALA A 250 -1.16 -18.16 -10.24
CA ALA A 250 -1.31 -16.86 -9.58
C ALA A 250 -2.74 -16.56 -9.08
N PRO A 251 -3.81 -16.63 -9.91
CA PRO A 251 -5.17 -16.34 -9.42
C PRO A 251 -5.69 -17.35 -8.39
N GLU A 252 -5.30 -18.63 -8.48
CA GLU A 252 -5.72 -19.67 -7.53
C GLU A 252 -4.95 -19.53 -6.20
N TYR A 253 -3.67 -19.19 -6.27
CA TYR A 253 -2.83 -18.93 -5.12
C TYR A 253 -3.31 -17.70 -4.35
N GLU A 254 -3.77 -16.67 -5.05
CA GLU A 254 -4.34 -15.45 -4.49
C GLU A 254 -5.66 -15.71 -3.74
N LYS A 255 -6.58 -16.46 -4.37
CA LYS A 255 -7.82 -16.92 -3.72
C LYS A 255 -7.54 -17.78 -2.48
N ALA A 256 -6.54 -18.66 -2.54
CA ALA A 256 -6.15 -19.46 -1.39
C ALA A 256 -5.58 -18.59 -0.25
N ALA A 257 -4.73 -17.61 -0.58
CA ALA A 257 -4.16 -16.67 0.38
C ALA A 257 -5.24 -15.86 1.10
N SER A 258 -6.24 -15.40 0.33
CA SER A 258 -7.48 -14.80 0.82
C SER A 258 -8.09 -15.60 1.97
N VAL A 259 -8.41 -16.88 1.73
CA VAL A 259 -9.10 -17.73 2.72
C VAL A 259 -8.19 -18.09 3.89
N LEU A 260 -6.90 -18.32 3.63
CA LEU A 260 -5.92 -18.70 4.65
C LEU A 260 -5.58 -17.54 5.60
N SER A 261 -5.68 -16.30 5.13
CA SER A 261 -5.48 -15.09 5.94
C SER A 261 -6.53 -14.91 7.02
N THR A 262 -7.73 -15.51 6.86
CA THR A 262 -8.84 -15.39 7.82
C THR A 262 -8.81 -16.48 8.89
N LEU A 263 -7.80 -17.36 8.89
CA LEU A 263 -7.67 -18.41 9.90
C LEU A 263 -7.12 -17.84 11.21
N ASP A 264 -7.30 -18.60 12.29
CA ASP A 264 -6.67 -18.32 13.58
C ASP A 264 -5.81 -19.51 14.02
N PRO A 265 -4.46 -19.41 13.96
CA PRO A 265 -3.69 -18.26 13.48
C PRO A 265 -3.72 -18.11 11.94
N PRO A 266 -3.55 -16.89 11.40
CA PRO A 266 -3.49 -16.66 9.96
C PRO A 266 -2.31 -17.41 9.32
N VAL A 267 -2.52 -17.93 8.10
CA VAL A 267 -1.46 -18.55 7.32
C VAL A 267 -1.11 -17.66 6.13
N VAL A 268 0.17 -17.30 6.03
CA VAL A 268 0.69 -16.46 4.95
C VAL A 268 1.10 -17.30 3.75
N LEU A 269 0.66 -16.88 2.58
CA LEU A 269 1.23 -17.30 1.30
C LEU A 269 2.10 -16.17 0.75
N ALA A 270 3.27 -16.52 0.22
CA ALA A 270 4.22 -15.59 -0.35
C ALA A 270 4.70 -16.03 -1.74
N LYS A 271 5.25 -15.10 -2.51
CA LYS A 271 5.83 -15.32 -3.84
C LYS A 271 7.21 -14.66 -3.95
N VAL A 272 8.13 -15.30 -4.66
CA VAL A 272 9.48 -14.80 -4.98
C VAL A 272 9.69 -14.94 -6.49
N ASP A 273 9.97 -13.83 -7.16
CA ASP A 273 10.41 -13.86 -8.55
C ASP A 273 11.84 -14.39 -8.61
N ALA A 274 11.98 -15.66 -8.98
CA ALA A 274 13.26 -16.35 -9.07
C ALA A 274 13.93 -16.20 -10.44
N ASN A 275 13.32 -15.45 -11.37
CA ASN A 275 13.95 -15.06 -12.63
C ASN A 275 14.90 -13.86 -12.45
N VAL A 276 14.63 -13.01 -11.46
CA VAL A 276 15.46 -11.85 -11.10
C VAL A 276 16.81 -12.32 -10.52
N ASP A 277 17.92 -11.80 -11.04
CA ASP A 277 19.27 -12.24 -10.67
C ASP A 277 19.55 -12.15 -9.17
N GLN A 278 19.13 -11.06 -8.53
CA GLN A 278 19.30 -10.83 -7.09
C GLN A 278 18.59 -11.91 -6.25
N ASN A 279 17.48 -12.47 -6.74
CA ASN A 279 16.68 -13.46 -6.01
C ASN A 279 17.12 -14.91 -6.30
N LYS A 280 18.01 -15.14 -7.27
CA LYS A 280 18.53 -16.48 -7.60
C LYS A 280 19.24 -17.14 -6.42
N VAL A 281 19.88 -16.35 -5.55
CA VAL A 281 20.51 -16.86 -4.32
C VAL A 281 19.49 -17.54 -3.40
N ILE A 282 18.28 -16.98 -3.28
CA ILE A 282 17.19 -17.58 -2.50
C ILE A 282 16.75 -18.87 -3.18
N ALA A 283 16.43 -18.81 -4.48
CA ALA A 283 15.93 -19.96 -5.24
C ALA A 283 16.91 -21.15 -5.20
N ASN A 284 18.22 -20.88 -5.31
CA ASN A 284 19.27 -21.89 -5.21
C ASN A 284 19.33 -22.51 -3.80
N GLY A 285 19.20 -21.70 -2.74
CA GLY A 285 19.17 -22.18 -1.35
C GLY A 285 18.00 -23.13 -1.06
N PHE A 286 16.90 -23.04 -1.82
CA PHE A 286 15.75 -23.95 -1.73
C PHE A 286 15.73 -25.03 -2.81
N GLU A 287 16.82 -25.18 -3.57
CA GLU A 287 16.99 -26.16 -4.65
C GLU A 287 15.87 -26.08 -5.71
N VAL A 288 15.46 -24.87 -6.08
CA VAL A 288 14.42 -24.66 -7.10
C VAL A 288 14.98 -24.97 -8.48
N LYS A 289 14.45 -26.03 -9.12
CA LYS A 289 14.90 -26.49 -10.46
C LYS A 289 13.95 -26.13 -11.60
N GLY A 290 12.78 -25.55 -11.29
CA GLY A 290 11.77 -25.20 -12.27
C GLY A 290 10.61 -24.42 -11.65
N TYR A 291 9.73 -23.91 -12.50
CA TYR A 291 8.65 -23.01 -12.08
C TYR A 291 7.26 -23.52 -12.51
N PRO A 292 6.20 -23.32 -11.69
CA PRO A 292 6.28 -22.85 -10.30
C PRO A 292 6.67 -23.98 -9.34
N THR A 293 7.52 -23.64 -8.36
CA THR A 293 7.85 -24.51 -7.23
C THR A 293 7.29 -23.92 -5.95
N LEU A 294 6.51 -24.70 -5.21
CA LEU A 294 5.91 -24.30 -3.93
C LEU A 294 6.67 -24.98 -2.77
N LYS A 295 7.16 -24.20 -1.82
CA LYS A 295 7.85 -24.68 -0.61
C LYS A 295 7.09 -24.27 0.64
N ILE A 296 6.98 -25.17 1.61
CA ILE A 296 6.43 -24.92 2.94
C ILE A 296 7.62 -24.71 3.87
N LEU A 297 7.68 -23.56 4.50
CA LEU A 297 8.70 -23.20 5.48
C LEU A 297 8.07 -23.19 6.87
N ARG A 298 8.73 -23.83 7.82
CA ARG A 298 8.31 -23.88 9.22
C ARG A 298 9.41 -23.35 10.13
N TYR A 299 9.00 -22.83 11.28
CA TYR A 299 9.90 -22.39 12.36
C TYR A 299 11.01 -21.45 11.87
N GLY A 300 10.62 -20.36 11.21
CA GLY A 300 11.58 -19.39 10.71
C GLY A 300 12.45 -19.89 9.55
N GLY A 301 12.00 -20.92 8.81
CA GLY A 301 12.73 -21.48 7.67
C GLY A 301 13.64 -22.66 8.00
N SER A 302 13.69 -23.08 9.27
CA SER A 302 14.54 -24.19 9.73
C SER A 302 14.10 -25.55 9.18
N ALA A 303 12.82 -25.72 8.89
CA ALA A 303 12.28 -26.92 8.26
C ALA A 303 11.59 -26.56 6.94
N VAL A 304 12.05 -27.20 5.86
CA VAL A 304 11.60 -26.97 4.49
C VAL A 304 10.97 -28.24 3.95
N GLN A 305 9.76 -28.12 3.40
CA GLN A 305 9.09 -29.22 2.73
C GLN A 305 8.58 -28.75 1.36
N GLU A 306 8.65 -29.62 0.36
CA GLU A 306 7.96 -29.36 -0.90
C GLU A 306 6.44 -29.51 -0.75
N PHE A 307 5.69 -28.57 -1.32
CA PHE A 307 4.24 -28.65 -1.39
C PHE A 307 3.83 -29.66 -2.46
N LYS A 308 3.08 -30.68 -2.05
CA LYS A 308 2.62 -31.79 -2.90
C LYS A 308 1.09 -31.87 -3.03
N GLY A 309 0.39 -30.80 -2.64
CA GLY A 309 -1.06 -30.70 -2.75
C GLY A 309 -1.53 -30.32 -4.16
N PRO A 310 -2.85 -30.32 -4.39
CA PRO A 310 -3.44 -29.71 -5.59
C PRO A 310 -3.15 -28.21 -5.64
N ARG A 311 -3.18 -27.65 -6.85
CA ARG A 311 -2.77 -26.26 -7.14
C ARG A 311 -3.92 -25.32 -7.53
N ASP A 312 -5.16 -25.79 -7.42
CA ASP A 312 -6.37 -24.98 -7.38
C ASP A 312 -6.59 -24.41 -5.96
N ALA A 313 -7.38 -23.34 -5.84
CA ALA A 313 -7.54 -22.61 -4.58
C ALA A 313 -8.02 -23.51 -3.42
N ASP A 314 -9.06 -24.31 -3.66
CA ASP A 314 -9.64 -25.20 -2.64
C ASP A 314 -8.65 -26.27 -2.20
N GLY A 315 -7.93 -26.86 -3.16
CA GLY A 315 -6.89 -27.84 -2.90
C GLY A 315 -5.73 -27.28 -2.07
N ILE A 316 -5.29 -26.05 -2.36
CA ILE A 316 -4.25 -25.36 -1.58
C ILE A 316 -4.75 -25.13 -0.15
N VAL A 317 -5.96 -24.58 0.01
CA VAL A 317 -6.55 -24.32 1.33
C VAL A 317 -6.66 -25.61 2.14
N ALA A 318 -7.19 -26.69 1.55
CA ALA A 318 -7.36 -27.97 2.22
C ALA A 318 -6.00 -28.59 2.63
N TYR A 319 -5.01 -28.55 1.74
CA TYR A 319 -3.68 -29.07 2.02
C TYR A 319 -3.00 -28.28 3.13
N VAL A 320 -3.02 -26.96 3.05
CA VAL A 320 -2.40 -26.07 4.05
C VAL A 320 -3.07 -26.24 5.42
N LYS A 321 -4.41 -26.26 5.51
CA LYS A 321 -5.13 -26.52 6.77
C LYS A 321 -4.75 -27.85 7.41
N LYS A 322 -4.61 -28.91 6.60
CA LYS A 322 -4.15 -30.22 7.07
C LYS A 322 -2.71 -30.18 7.61
N GLN A 323 -1.85 -29.35 7.00
CA GLN A 323 -0.45 -29.20 7.35
C GLN A 323 -0.18 -28.21 8.49
N SER A 324 -1.11 -27.30 8.81
CA SER A 324 -0.99 -26.30 9.87
C SER A 324 -1.69 -26.70 11.18
N GLY A 325 -2.53 -27.74 11.18
CA GLY A 325 -3.28 -28.17 12.37
C GLY A 325 -2.42 -28.76 13.52
N PRO A 326 -2.90 -28.77 14.77
CA PRO A 326 -2.12 -29.16 15.96
C PRO A 326 -1.53 -30.58 15.90
N THR A 327 -2.18 -31.51 15.18
CA THR A 327 -1.67 -32.88 14.98
C THR A 327 -0.39 -32.91 14.12
N SER A 328 -0.21 -31.95 13.21
CA SER A 328 1.00 -31.84 12.38
C SER A 328 2.22 -31.42 13.20
N TYR A 329 2.02 -30.58 14.21
CA TYR A 329 3.05 -30.15 15.16
C TYR A 329 3.59 -31.34 15.98
N LEU A 330 2.69 -32.18 16.50
CA LEU A 330 3.06 -33.39 17.24
C LEU A 330 3.75 -34.45 16.36
N LYS A 331 3.38 -34.53 15.09
CA LYS A 331 4.02 -35.47 14.15
C LYS A 331 5.44 -35.03 13.79
N LEU A 332 5.65 -33.74 13.53
CA LEU A 332 6.98 -33.16 13.29
C LEU A 332 7.89 -33.30 14.50
N ILE A 333 7.42 -33.02 15.71
CA ILE A 333 8.22 -33.25 16.93
C ILE A 333 8.63 -34.72 17.03
N LYS A 334 7.72 -35.65 16.77
CA LYS A 334 8.05 -37.08 16.79
C LYS A 334 9.06 -37.47 15.71
N ASP A 335 8.94 -36.91 14.51
CA ASP A 335 9.83 -37.18 13.39
C ASP A 335 11.23 -36.59 13.62
N ASP A 336 11.31 -35.37 14.17
CA ASP A 336 12.57 -34.71 14.58
C ASP A 336 13.23 -35.47 15.73
N PHE A 337 12.47 -35.88 16.76
CA PHE A 337 12.97 -36.75 17.83
C PHE A 337 13.45 -38.11 17.29
N ALA A 338 12.75 -38.70 16.34
CA ALA A 338 13.15 -39.97 15.72
C ALA A 338 14.39 -39.83 14.84
N GLN A 339 14.58 -38.68 14.18
CA GLN A 339 15.79 -38.37 13.44
C GLN A 339 16.97 -38.09 14.37
N TYR A 340 16.76 -37.32 15.44
CA TYR A 340 17.74 -37.10 16.49
C TYR A 340 18.19 -38.40 17.15
N ARG A 341 17.24 -39.28 17.52
CA ARG A 341 17.53 -40.61 18.07
C ARG A 341 18.33 -41.48 17.09
N ARG A 342 17.98 -41.49 15.80
CA ARG A 342 18.74 -42.19 14.74
C ARG A 342 20.15 -41.62 14.51
N ASN A 343 20.38 -40.36 14.84
CA ASN A 343 21.70 -39.75 14.78
C ASN A 343 22.53 -40.14 16.02
N MET A 344 21.92 -40.15 17.22
CA MET A 344 22.55 -40.65 18.45
C MET A 344 22.94 -42.13 18.35
N GLU A 345 22.06 -42.99 17.85
CA GLU A 345 22.33 -44.43 17.68
C GLU A 345 23.46 -44.71 16.68
N ARG A 346 23.67 -43.82 15.70
CA ARG A 346 24.79 -43.91 14.74
C ARG A 346 26.13 -43.43 15.31
N HIS A 347 26.11 -42.61 16.35
CA HIS A 347 27.31 -42.02 16.95
C HIS A 347 27.77 -42.71 18.25
N GLY A 348 27.10 -43.77 18.68
CA GLY A 348 27.60 -44.65 19.75
C GLY A 348 27.58 -44.07 21.17
N ASP A 349 27.02 -42.87 21.38
CA ASP A 349 26.89 -42.28 22.71
C ASP A 349 25.62 -42.80 23.39
N VAL A 350 25.78 -43.93 24.10
CA VAL A 350 24.78 -44.44 25.04
C VAL A 350 24.85 -43.61 26.31
N PHE A 351 24.02 -42.57 26.44
CA PHE A 351 23.64 -42.04 27.75
C PHE A 351 22.32 -42.66 28.17
N SER A 352 22.40 -43.60 29.12
CA SER A 352 21.24 -44.06 29.90
C SER A 352 20.70 -42.89 30.70
N VAL A 353 19.42 -42.55 30.51
CA VAL A 353 18.70 -41.66 31.43
C VAL A 353 17.47 -42.40 31.92
N LEU A 354 17.37 -42.48 33.26
CA LEU A 354 16.25 -42.99 34.05
C LEU A 354 14.93 -42.30 33.72
#